data_AF-A0A2K5U6U8-F1
#
_entry.id   AF-A0A2K5U6U8-F1
#
_cell.length_a   1.000
_cell.length_b   1.000
_cell.length_c   1.000
_cell.angle_alpha   90.00
_cell.angle_beta   90.00
_cell.angle_gamma   90.00
#
_symmetry.space_group_name_H-M   'P 1'
#
loop_
_entity.id
_entity.type
_entity.pdbx_description
1 polymer ?
#
loop_
_entity_poly.entity_id
_entity_poly.type
_entity_poly.pdbx_seq_one_letter_code
_entity_poly.pdbx_strand_id
1 'polypeptide(L)'
;MLHLTDIQLQDNKTFLAMLNHVLNVDGFYFSTTYDLTHTLQRLSNTSPEFQEMSLLERADQRFVWNGHLLRELSAQPEVHRFALPVLHGFITMHSCSINGKYFDWILISRRSCFRAGVRYYVRGIDSEGHAANFVETEQIVHYNGSKASFVQTRGSIPVFWSQRPNLKYKPLPQISKAANHMDGFQRHFDSQVIIYGKQVIINLINQKGSEKPLEQTFATMVSSLGSGMMRYIAFDFHKECKNMRWDRLSILLDQVAEMQDELSYFLVDSAGQVVANQEGVFRSNCMDCLDRTNVIQSLLARRSLQAQLQRLGVLHVGQKLEEQDEFEKIYKNAWADNANACAKQYAGTGALKTDFTRTGKRTHLGLIMDGWNSMIRYYKNNFSDGFRQDSIDLFLGNYSVDELESHSPLSVPRDWKFLALPIIMVVAFSMCIICLLMAGDTWTETLAYVLFWGVASIGTFFIILYNGKDFVDAPRLVQKEKID
;
A
#
# COMPACT_ATOMS: atom_id res chain seq x y z
N MET A 1 -4.70 42.59 -1.75
CA MET A 1 -5.05 41.60 -0.72
C MET A 1 -6.56 41.45 -0.73
N LEU A 2 -7.08 40.43 -1.38
CA LEU A 2 -8.49 40.08 -1.25
C LEU A 2 -8.67 39.53 0.17
N HIS A 3 -9.50 40.20 0.97
CA HIS A 3 -9.82 39.70 2.31
C HIS A 3 -10.65 38.43 2.15
N LEU A 4 -10.08 37.28 2.55
CA LEU A 4 -10.82 36.02 2.65
C LEU A 4 -12.02 36.22 3.58
N THR A 5 -13.16 35.63 3.22
CA THR A 5 -14.31 35.51 4.13
C THR A 5 -13.96 34.60 5.32
N ASP A 6 -14.72 34.68 6.41
CA ASP A 6 -14.51 33.82 7.59
C ASP A 6 -14.56 32.32 7.24
N ILE A 7 -15.43 31.94 6.31
CA ILE A 7 -15.56 30.57 5.82
C ILE A 7 -14.28 30.18 5.05
N GLN A 8 -13.82 31.01 4.12
CA GLN A 8 -12.58 30.76 3.38
C GLN A 8 -11.36 30.70 4.31
N LEU A 9 -11.33 31.49 5.39
CA LEU A 9 -10.26 31.44 6.38
C LEU A 9 -10.28 30.11 7.16
N GLN A 10 -11.47 29.59 7.48
CA GLN A 10 -11.63 28.28 8.11
C GLN A 10 -11.26 27.12 7.17
N ASP A 11 -11.62 27.23 5.89
CA ASP A 11 -11.25 26.26 4.87
C ASP A 11 -9.74 26.24 4.65
N ASN A 12 -9.11 27.42 4.55
CA ASN A 12 -7.66 27.53 4.43
C ASN A 12 -6.93 26.90 5.61
N LYS A 13 -7.41 27.09 6.85
CA LYS A 13 -6.87 26.37 8.02
C LYS A 13 -6.98 24.85 7.86
N THR A 14 -8.08 24.37 7.29
CA THR A 14 -8.31 22.95 7.05
C THR A 14 -7.39 22.40 5.96
N PHE A 15 -7.23 23.11 4.85
CA PHE A 15 -6.30 22.76 3.78
C PHE A 15 -4.84 22.75 4.26
N LEU A 16 -4.43 23.73 5.07
CA LEU A 16 -3.10 23.73 5.69
C LEU A 16 -2.91 22.53 6.65
N ALA A 17 -3.94 22.17 7.42
CA ALA A 17 -3.90 20.98 8.27
C ALA A 17 -3.78 19.69 7.43
N MET A 18 -4.43 19.61 6.27
CA MET A 18 -4.33 18.51 5.33
C MET A 18 -2.92 18.37 4.74
N LEU A 19 -2.31 19.46 4.27
CA LEU A 19 -0.93 19.46 3.77
C LEU A 19 0.06 19.05 4.86
N ASN A 20 -0.06 19.63 6.06
CA ASN A 20 0.75 19.25 7.21
C ASN A 20 0.56 17.78 7.58
N HIS A 21 -0.64 17.23 7.40
CA HIS A 21 -0.89 15.82 7.66
C HIS A 21 -0.03 14.93 6.74
N VAL A 22 0.02 15.20 5.44
CA VAL A 22 0.85 14.44 4.49
C VAL A 22 2.32 14.61 4.80
N LEU A 23 2.80 15.84 5.00
CA LEU A 23 4.21 16.13 5.23
C LEU A 23 4.76 15.53 6.54
N ASN A 24 3.90 15.31 7.55
CA ASN A 24 4.27 14.64 8.79
C ASN A 24 4.30 13.10 8.68
N VAL A 25 3.91 12.52 7.53
CA VAL A 25 4.04 11.08 7.30
C VAL A 25 5.48 10.76 6.91
N ASP A 26 6.12 9.87 7.67
CA ASP A 26 7.45 9.36 7.35
C ASP A 26 7.54 8.70 5.96
N GLY A 27 8.76 8.67 5.42
CA GLY A 27 9.08 7.92 4.21
C GLY A 27 9.09 8.74 2.93
N PHE A 28 9.33 10.06 3.04
CA PHE A 28 9.75 10.88 1.90
C PHE A 28 11.27 10.85 1.75
N TYR A 29 11.74 10.59 0.53
CA TYR A 29 13.16 10.48 0.20
C TYR A 29 13.46 11.28 -1.07
N PHE A 30 14.65 11.85 -1.13
CA PHE A 30 15.17 12.50 -2.33
C PHE A 30 16.68 12.30 -2.39
N SER A 31 17.25 12.53 -3.57
CA SER A 31 18.68 12.62 -3.77
C SER A 31 18.95 13.78 -4.73
N THR A 32 20.08 14.46 -4.51
CA THR A 32 20.49 15.60 -5.34
C THR A 32 21.30 15.17 -6.55
N THR A 33 21.75 13.91 -6.60
CA THR A 33 22.66 13.40 -7.63
C THR A 33 22.18 12.10 -8.29
N TYR A 34 21.36 11.32 -7.60
CA TYR A 34 20.86 10.04 -8.09
C TYR A 34 19.36 10.10 -8.31
N ASP A 35 18.90 9.57 -9.43
CA ASP A 35 17.46 9.52 -9.71
C ASP A 35 16.81 8.32 -9.00
N LEU A 36 16.13 8.61 -7.88
CA LEU A 36 15.39 7.63 -7.10
C LEU A 36 14.03 7.26 -7.72
N THR A 37 13.66 7.74 -8.90
CA THR A 37 12.37 7.37 -9.51
C THR A 37 12.49 6.18 -10.46
N HIS A 38 13.71 5.91 -10.95
CA HIS A 38 14.00 4.79 -11.84
C HIS A 38 14.69 3.63 -11.13
N THR A 39 14.54 2.43 -11.71
CA THR A 39 15.34 1.26 -11.32
C THR A 39 16.75 1.37 -11.89
N LEU A 40 17.68 0.60 -11.32
CA LEU A 40 19.03 0.51 -11.84
C LEU A 40 19.04 0.08 -13.32
N GLN A 41 18.23 -0.91 -13.70
CA GLN A 41 18.12 -1.35 -15.09
C GLN A 41 17.61 -0.24 -16.01
N ARG A 42 16.58 0.51 -15.59
CA ARG A 42 16.04 1.61 -16.39
C ARG A 42 17.09 2.70 -16.62
N LEU A 43 17.82 3.08 -15.57
CA LEU A 43 18.91 4.07 -15.69
C LEU A 43 20.05 3.57 -16.59
N SER A 44 20.42 2.29 -16.50
CA SER A 44 21.47 1.72 -17.37
C SER A 44 21.08 1.64 -18.84
N ASN A 45 19.79 1.57 -19.16
CA ASN A 45 19.29 1.50 -20.53
C ASN A 45 18.92 2.88 -21.11
N THR A 46 19.29 3.97 -20.44
CA THR A 46 19.05 5.34 -20.93
C THR A 46 20.21 5.86 -21.76
N SER A 47 19.93 6.77 -22.70
CA SER A 47 20.95 7.39 -23.53
C SER A 47 21.79 8.41 -22.73
N PRO A 48 23.01 8.76 -23.19
CA PRO A 48 23.81 9.80 -22.55
C PRO A 48 23.08 11.13 -22.42
N GLU A 49 22.28 11.52 -23.42
CA GLU A 49 21.49 12.75 -23.42
C GLU A 49 20.45 12.76 -22.29
N PHE A 50 19.86 11.61 -21.98
CA PHE A 50 18.95 11.46 -20.83
C PHE A 50 19.66 11.72 -19.50
N GLN A 51 20.96 11.43 -19.41
CA GLN A 51 21.74 11.66 -18.20
C GLN A 51 22.09 13.14 -17.98
N GLU A 52 22.08 13.94 -19.05
CA GLU A 52 22.31 15.39 -19.02
C GLU A 52 21.05 16.18 -18.62
N MET A 53 19.86 15.59 -18.81
CA MET A 53 18.60 16.18 -18.36
C MET A 53 18.56 16.37 -16.84
N SER A 54 17.81 17.37 -16.37
CA SER A 54 17.61 17.57 -14.94
C SER A 54 16.92 16.36 -14.30
N LEU A 55 17.10 16.19 -12.98
CA LEU A 55 16.46 15.09 -12.24
C LEU A 55 14.94 15.09 -12.41
N LEU A 56 14.32 16.26 -12.52
CA LEU A 56 12.88 16.38 -12.69
C LEU A 56 12.41 15.98 -14.08
N GLU A 57 13.07 16.47 -15.13
CA GLU A 57 12.65 16.20 -16.52
C GLU A 57 12.73 14.71 -16.84
N ARG A 58 13.72 14.02 -16.28
CA ARG A 58 13.94 12.61 -16.54
C ARG A 58 13.21 11.69 -15.56
N ALA A 59 12.64 12.23 -14.48
CA ALA A 59 11.99 11.44 -13.44
C ALA A 59 10.79 10.65 -13.96
N ASP A 60 10.64 9.44 -13.45
CA ASP A 60 9.43 8.65 -13.61
C ASP A 60 8.29 9.27 -12.78
N GLN A 61 7.38 9.93 -13.49
CA GLN A 61 6.25 10.67 -12.92
C GLN A 61 5.36 9.82 -12.02
N ARG A 62 5.34 8.49 -12.20
CA ARG A 62 4.60 7.57 -11.31
C ARG A 62 5.05 7.69 -9.86
N PHE A 63 6.30 8.11 -9.60
CA PHE A 63 6.93 8.12 -8.28
C PHE A 63 7.29 9.52 -7.76
N VAL A 64 6.96 10.59 -8.50
CA VAL A 64 7.21 11.98 -8.10
C VAL A 64 6.05 12.51 -7.27
N TRP A 65 6.11 12.36 -5.94
CA TRP A 65 5.01 12.71 -5.04
C TRP A 65 4.78 14.23 -4.93
N ASN A 66 5.82 15.04 -5.06
CA ASN A 66 5.70 16.50 -5.08
C ASN A 66 5.53 17.07 -6.50
N GLY A 67 5.20 16.24 -7.51
CA GLY A 67 5.14 16.66 -8.91
C GLY A 67 4.20 17.84 -9.14
N HIS A 68 3.03 17.83 -8.49
CA HIS A 68 2.08 18.96 -8.55
C HIS A 68 2.69 20.26 -8.01
N LEU A 69 3.37 20.19 -6.86
CA LEU A 69 4.02 21.34 -6.22
C LEU A 69 5.19 21.89 -7.05
N LEU A 70 5.82 21.02 -7.85
CA LEU A 70 6.93 21.40 -8.73
C LEU A 70 6.46 21.97 -10.07
N ARG A 71 5.16 21.96 -10.40
CA ARG A 71 4.67 22.33 -11.73
C ARG A 71 5.10 23.72 -12.18
N GLU A 72 5.04 24.71 -11.28
CA GLU A 72 5.45 26.09 -11.59
C GLU A 72 6.96 26.21 -11.78
N LEU A 73 7.75 25.51 -10.97
CA LEU A 73 9.21 25.47 -11.10
C LEU A 73 9.65 24.72 -12.36
N SER A 74 8.90 23.69 -12.75
CA SER A 74 9.17 22.89 -13.95
C SER A 74 9.05 23.71 -15.23
N ALA A 75 8.19 24.74 -15.22
CA ALA A 75 7.98 25.62 -16.36
C ALA A 75 9.14 26.61 -16.61
N GLN A 76 10.09 26.72 -15.68
CA GLN A 76 11.20 27.69 -15.71
C GLN A 76 12.56 26.97 -15.70
N PRO A 77 13.20 26.76 -16.86
CA PRO A 77 14.47 26.05 -16.97
C PRO A 77 15.59 26.57 -16.04
N GLU A 78 15.64 27.88 -15.81
CA GLU A 78 16.64 28.53 -14.96
C GLU A 78 16.61 28.08 -13.48
N VAL A 79 15.47 27.58 -13.00
CA VAL A 79 15.26 27.12 -11.62
C VAL A 79 15.15 25.61 -11.48
N HIS A 80 15.33 24.83 -12.56
CA HIS A 80 15.28 23.36 -12.51
C HIS A 80 16.19 22.73 -11.45
N ARG A 81 17.32 23.38 -11.13
CA ARG A 81 18.22 22.94 -10.04
C ARG A 81 17.55 22.87 -8.66
N PHE A 82 16.46 23.62 -8.45
CA PHE A 82 15.70 23.65 -7.20
C PHE A 82 14.51 22.68 -7.22
N ALA A 83 14.16 22.15 -8.39
CA ALA A 83 13.03 21.24 -8.57
C ALA A 83 13.50 19.79 -8.40
N LEU A 84 13.57 19.34 -7.14
CA LEU A 84 13.99 17.98 -6.81
C LEU A 84 12.80 17.04 -6.66
N PRO A 85 12.75 15.93 -7.43
CA PRO A 85 11.75 14.88 -7.24
C PRO A 85 11.85 14.25 -5.84
N VAL A 86 10.71 14.20 -5.15
CA VAL A 86 10.58 13.54 -3.85
C VAL A 86 9.75 12.27 -4.01
N LEU A 87 10.31 11.15 -3.58
CA LEU A 87 9.69 9.84 -3.56
C LEU A 87 8.98 9.60 -2.23
N HIS A 88 7.85 8.91 -2.24
CA HIS A 88 7.25 8.31 -1.03
C HIS A 88 7.43 6.80 -1.04
N GLY A 89 7.84 6.22 0.08
CA GLY A 89 8.06 4.79 0.18
C GLY A 89 9.03 4.40 1.28
N PHE A 90 10.05 3.61 0.97
CA PHE A 90 11.03 3.12 1.93
C PHE A 90 12.40 2.94 1.28
N ILE A 91 13.46 3.37 1.95
CA ILE A 91 14.84 3.12 1.54
C ILE A 91 15.65 2.71 2.77
N THR A 92 16.39 1.61 2.65
CA THR A 92 17.44 1.25 3.61
C THR A 92 18.68 0.74 2.88
N MET A 93 19.84 0.99 3.47
CA MET A 93 21.14 0.59 2.94
C MET A 93 21.97 0.00 4.08
N HIS A 94 22.61 -1.12 3.82
CA HIS A 94 23.45 -1.81 4.79
C HIS A 94 24.73 -2.29 4.12
N SER A 95 25.88 -1.92 4.67
CA SER A 95 27.15 -2.57 4.33
C SER A 95 27.25 -3.88 5.11
N CYS A 96 27.42 -4.98 4.38
CA CYS A 96 27.38 -6.34 4.89
C CYS A 96 28.69 -7.07 4.58
N SER A 97 28.97 -8.15 5.30
CA SER A 97 30.12 -9.01 5.05
C SER A 97 29.71 -10.48 5.08
N ILE A 98 30.11 -11.24 4.06
CA ILE A 98 29.95 -12.70 4.00
C ILE A 98 31.27 -13.27 3.50
N ASN A 99 31.78 -14.34 4.14
CA ASN A 99 33.06 -14.96 3.81
C ASN A 99 34.23 -13.95 3.71
N GLY A 100 34.23 -12.91 4.54
CA GLY A 100 35.25 -11.84 4.53
C GLY A 100 35.15 -10.84 3.36
N LYS A 101 34.10 -10.94 2.53
CA LYS A 101 33.84 -10.04 1.40
C LYS A 101 32.78 -9.03 1.78
N TYR A 102 33.15 -7.75 1.69
CA TYR A 102 32.26 -6.62 2.00
C TYR A 102 31.48 -6.19 0.76
N PHE A 103 30.17 -6.01 0.90
CA PHE A 103 29.27 -5.54 -0.16
C PHE A 103 28.18 -4.66 0.43
N ASP A 104 27.62 -3.76 -0.38
CA ASP A 104 26.45 -2.98 0.02
C ASP A 104 25.18 -3.66 -0.45
N TRP A 105 24.22 -3.78 0.45
CA TRP A 105 22.88 -4.28 0.18
C TRP A 105 21.86 -3.17 0.43
N ILE A 106 21.03 -2.90 -0.57
CA ILE A 106 20.10 -1.78 -0.59
C ILE A 106 18.71 -2.31 -0.92
N LEU A 107 17.69 -1.83 -0.20
CA LEU A 107 16.29 -2.13 -0.48
C LEU A 107 15.52 -0.82 -0.63
N ILE A 108 14.87 -0.66 -1.78
CA ILE A 108 14.08 0.52 -2.12
C ILE A 108 12.66 0.08 -2.47
N SER A 109 11.65 0.68 -1.86
CA SER A 109 10.25 0.58 -2.27
C SER A 109 9.74 1.95 -2.68
N ARG A 110 9.30 2.08 -3.93
CA ARG A 110 8.77 3.30 -4.55
C ARG A 110 7.27 3.19 -4.62
N ARG A 111 6.52 4.03 -3.90
CA ARG A 111 5.06 4.04 -3.95
C ARG A 111 4.60 4.99 -5.04
N SER A 112 3.71 4.52 -5.90
CA SER A 112 3.17 5.38 -6.95
C SER A 112 2.24 6.45 -6.38
N CYS A 113 2.33 7.67 -6.93
CA CYS A 113 1.36 8.73 -6.69
C CYS A 113 0.07 8.56 -7.52
N PHE A 114 0.12 7.79 -8.62
CA PHE A 114 -1.07 7.50 -9.42
C PHE A 114 -2.03 6.60 -8.65
N ARG A 115 -3.31 7.01 -8.62
CA ARG A 115 -4.38 6.36 -7.84
C ARG A 115 -3.95 6.02 -6.40
N ALA A 116 -3.18 6.93 -5.77
CA ALA A 116 -2.80 6.81 -4.37
C ALA A 116 -4.00 7.05 -3.46
N GLY A 117 -4.10 6.27 -2.38
CA GLY A 117 -5.16 6.50 -1.41
C GLY A 117 -5.23 5.49 -0.29
N VAL A 118 -6.17 5.73 0.62
CA VAL A 118 -6.36 4.95 1.83
C VAL A 118 -7.15 3.66 1.55
N ARG A 119 -6.99 2.68 2.45
CA ARG A 119 -7.37 1.28 2.25
C ARG A 119 -8.78 1.05 1.72
N TYR A 120 -9.80 1.70 2.27
CA TYR A 120 -11.20 1.44 1.88
C TYR A 120 -11.77 2.44 0.86
N TYR A 121 -11.05 3.53 0.58
CA TYR A 121 -11.51 4.53 -0.37
C TYR A 121 -10.91 4.38 -1.77
N VAL A 122 -9.72 3.80 -1.90
CA VAL A 122 -9.05 3.67 -3.21
C VAL A 122 -8.57 2.24 -3.43
N ARG A 123 -9.25 1.54 -4.36
CA ARG A 123 -9.03 0.14 -4.73
C ARG A 123 -9.29 -0.05 -6.23
N GLY A 124 -8.84 -1.19 -6.75
CA GLY A 124 -8.98 -1.49 -8.17
C GLY A 124 -8.09 -0.63 -9.05
N ILE A 125 -8.52 -0.46 -10.29
CA ILE A 125 -7.90 0.43 -11.31
C ILE A 125 -8.76 1.67 -11.55
N ASP A 126 -8.17 2.72 -12.10
CA ASP A 126 -8.88 3.83 -12.74
C ASP A 126 -9.09 3.58 -14.24
N SER A 127 -9.72 4.55 -14.93
CA SER A 127 -9.93 4.52 -16.38
C SER A 127 -8.62 4.42 -17.16
N GLU A 128 -7.54 5.01 -16.66
CA GLU A 128 -6.22 5.01 -17.30
C GLU A 128 -5.44 3.70 -17.06
N GLY A 129 -5.99 2.77 -16.28
CA GLY A 129 -5.37 1.49 -15.98
C GLY A 129 -4.34 1.55 -14.85
N HIS A 130 -4.26 2.63 -14.06
CA HIS A 130 -3.42 2.70 -12.88
C HIS A 130 -4.04 1.91 -11.74
N ALA A 131 -3.33 0.88 -11.28
CA ALA A 131 -3.74 0.12 -10.12
C ALA A 131 -3.49 0.92 -8.84
N ALA A 132 -4.51 0.97 -7.97
CA ALA A 132 -4.42 1.65 -6.68
C ALA A 132 -3.25 1.13 -5.83
N ASN A 133 -2.54 2.06 -5.19
CA ASN A 133 -1.43 1.78 -4.28
C ASN A 133 -0.36 0.85 -4.86
N PHE A 134 -0.01 1.09 -6.13
CA PHE A 134 1.10 0.42 -6.79
C PHE A 134 2.43 0.73 -6.09
N VAL A 135 3.26 -0.29 -5.87
CA VAL A 135 4.60 -0.16 -5.31
C VAL A 135 5.57 -1.00 -6.11
N GLU A 136 6.68 -0.38 -6.51
CA GLU A 136 7.84 -1.05 -7.09
C GLU A 136 8.89 -1.24 -5.99
N THR A 137 9.27 -2.49 -5.73
CA THR A 137 10.31 -2.82 -4.75
C THR A 137 11.53 -3.35 -5.49
N GLU A 138 12.66 -2.68 -5.31
CA GLU A 138 13.95 -2.98 -5.91
C GLU A 138 14.96 -3.34 -4.82
N GLN A 139 15.64 -4.46 -5.02
CA GLN A 139 16.75 -4.90 -4.19
C GLN A 139 18.04 -4.78 -4.99
N ILE A 140 19.03 -4.05 -4.47
CA ILE A 140 20.30 -3.78 -5.13
C ILE A 140 21.45 -4.35 -4.31
N VAL A 141 22.42 -4.94 -5.00
CA VAL A 141 23.72 -5.35 -4.44
C VAL A 141 24.81 -4.60 -5.18
N HIS A 142 25.77 -4.05 -4.43
CA HIS A 142 26.97 -3.45 -4.98
C HIS A 142 28.22 -4.12 -4.40
N TYR A 143 29.07 -4.64 -5.28
CA TYR A 143 30.29 -5.35 -4.89
C TYR A 143 31.39 -5.14 -5.93
N ASN A 144 32.55 -4.64 -5.51
CA ASN A 144 33.73 -4.41 -6.37
C ASN A 144 33.39 -3.68 -7.69
N GLY A 145 32.56 -2.65 -7.63
CA GLY A 145 32.11 -1.86 -8.79
C GLY A 145 30.99 -2.51 -9.61
N SER A 146 30.74 -3.82 -9.46
CA SER A 146 29.60 -4.50 -10.09
C SER A 146 28.32 -4.23 -9.31
N LYS A 147 27.20 -4.09 -10.03
CA LYS A 147 25.88 -3.80 -9.44
C LYS A 147 24.85 -4.77 -9.97
N ALA A 148 24.11 -5.41 -9.07
CA ALA A 148 22.98 -6.26 -9.41
C ALA A 148 21.68 -5.66 -8.86
N SER A 149 20.57 -5.81 -9.58
CA SER A 149 19.25 -5.36 -9.14
C SER A 149 18.17 -6.40 -9.43
N PHE A 150 17.24 -6.57 -8.49
CA PHE A 150 16.04 -7.39 -8.66
C PHE A 150 14.80 -6.59 -8.31
N VAL A 151 13.89 -6.47 -9.26
CA VAL A 151 12.67 -5.66 -9.17
C VAL A 151 11.44 -6.54 -9.04
N GLN A 152 10.52 -6.17 -8.17
CA GLN A 152 9.20 -6.78 -8.02
C GLN A 152 8.14 -5.70 -7.89
N THR A 153 6.91 -6.03 -8.25
CA THR A 153 5.79 -5.08 -8.14
C THR A 153 4.68 -5.63 -7.27
N ARG A 154 3.88 -4.72 -6.72
CA ARG A 154 2.62 -5.05 -6.05
C ARG A 154 1.62 -3.93 -6.25
N GLY A 155 0.34 -4.23 -6.12
CA GLY A 155 -0.71 -3.23 -6.19
C GLY A 155 -2.09 -3.84 -5.99
N SER A 156 -3.12 -3.02 -6.10
CA SER A 156 -4.50 -3.53 -6.10
C SER A 156 -4.74 -4.47 -7.27
N ILE A 157 -5.74 -5.35 -7.12
CA ILE A 157 -6.18 -6.24 -8.20
C ILE A 157 -6.74 -5.37 -9.32
N PRO A 158 -6.25 -5.50 -10.56
CA PRO A 158 -6.51 -4.55 -11.63
C PRO A 158 -7.87 -4.74 -12.29
N VAL A 159 -8.94 -4.63 -11.51
CA VAL A 159 -10.33 -4.59 -11.97
C VAL A 159 -11.05 -3.41 -11.31
N PHE A 160 -12.17 -2.95 -11.85
CA PHE A 160 -13.00 -1.92 -11.21
C PHE A 160 -13.77 -2.49 -10.01
N TRP A 161 -13.29 -2.25 -8.79
CA TRP A 161 -13.95 -2.68 -7.57
C TRP A 161 -13.70 -1.73 -6.40
N SER A 162 -14.62 -1.74 -5.44
CA SER A 162 -14.56 -0.90 -4.25
C SER A 162 -14.86 -1.71 -2.99
N GLN A 163 -14.48 -1.17 -1.83
CA GLN A 163 -14.77 -1.76 -0.52
C GLN A 163 -14.94 -0.64 0.50
N ARG A 164 -16.08 0.08 0.42
CA ARG A 164 -16.33 1.27 1.24
C ARG A 164 -16.58 0.91 2.71
N PRO A 165 -16.12 1.73 3.66
CA PRO A 165 -16.37 1.51 5.08
C PRO A 165 -17.86 1.71 5.41
N ASN A 166 -18.36 0.98 6.41
CA ASN A 166 -19.75 1.02 6.83
C ASN A 166 -19.92 0.61 8.30
N LEU A 167 -18.94 0.94 9.15
CA LEU A 167 -18.80 0.48 10.55
C LEU A 167 -18.65 -1.04 10.75
N LYS A 168 -18.84 -1.88 9.73
CA LYS A 168 -18.53 -3.32 9.87
C LYS A 168 -17.01 -3.50 9.93
N TYR A 169 -16.56 -4.46 10.74
CA TYR A 169 -15.14 -4.79 10.87
C TYR A 169 -14.48 -5.10 9.52
N LYS A 170 -15.18 -5.85 8.65
CA LYS A 170 -14.75 -6.14 7.27
C LYS A 170 -15.90 -5.87 6.29
N PRO A 171 -15.92 -4.73 5.60
CA PRO A 171 -16.88 -4.46 4.53
C PRO A 171 -16.71 -5.44 3.36
N LEU A 172 -17.78 -5.72 2.63
CA LEU A 172 -17.73 -6.64 1.48
C LEU A 172 -17.17 -5.92 0.24
N PRO A 173 -16.31 -6.58 -0.56
CA PRO A 173 -15.89 -6.04 -1.84
C PRO A 173 -17.06 -6.01 -2.81
N GLN A 174 -17.15 -4.94 -3.60
CA GLN A 174 -18.16 -4.72 -4.63
C GLN A 174 -17.46 -4.50 -5.96
N ILE A 175 -17.66 -5.41 -6.89
CA ILE A 175 -17.17 -5.29 -8.27
C ILE A 175 -18.17 -4.41 -9.02
N SER A 176 -17.68 -3.41 -9.76
CA SER A 176 -18.53 -2.57 -10.59
C SER A 176 -19.23 -3.43 -11.64
N LYS A 177 -20.52 -3.17 -11.90
CA LYS A 177 -21.25 -3.88 -12.97
C LYS A 177 -21.33 -3.08 -14.26
N ALA A 178 -21.10 -1.76 -14.17
CA ALA A 178 -21.23 -0.84 -15.29
C ALA A 178 -19.89 -0.60 -16.01
N ALA A 179 -18.77 -0.81 -15.32
CA ALA A 179 -17.44 -0.53 -15.86
C ALA A 179 -16.99 -1.59 -16.88
N ASN A 180 -16.26 -1.15 -17.91
CA ASN A 180 -15.60 -2.05 -18.85
C ASN A 180 -14.30 -2.60 -18.26
N HIS A 181 -14.40 -3.71 -17.53
CA HIS A 181 -13.24 -4.34 -16.90
C HIS A 181 -12.12 -4.71 -17.86
N MET A 182 -12.44 -5.13 -19.09
CA MET A 182 -11.42 -5.65 -20.02
C MET A 182 -10.53 -4.56 -20.55
N ASP A 183 -11.12 -3.42 -20.89
CA ASP A 183 -10.38 -2.26 -21.38
C ASP A 183 -9.39 -1.74 -20.33
N GLY A 184 -9.84 -1.44 -19.11
CA GLY A 184 -8.94 -1.02 -18.03
C GLY A 184 -7.90 -2.08 -17.64
N PHE A 185 -8.28 -3.35 -17.66
CA PHE A 185 -7.37 -4.47 -17.39
C PHE A 185 -6.26 -4.59 -18.45
N GLN A 186 -6.63 -4.48 -19.72
CA GLN A 186 -5.71 -4.54 -20.84
C GLN A 186 -4.75 -3.34 -20.81
N ARG A 187 -5.26 -2.10 -20.66
CA ARG A 187 -4.41 -0.90 -20.49
C ARG A 187 -3.41 -1.06 -19.35
N HIS A 188 -3.86 -1.59 -18.21
CA HIS A 188 -2.98 -1.87 -17.08
C HIS A 188 -1.84 -2.79 -17.49
N PHE A 189 -2.13 -3.99 -18.00
CA PHE A 189 -1.09 -4.97 -18.29
C PHE A 189 -0.24 -4.64 -19.52
N ASP A 190 -0.77 -3.93 -20.50
CA ASP A 190 0.01 -3.40 -21.62
C ASP A 190 1.09 -2.44 -21.08
N SER A 191 0.72 -1.52 -20.17
CA SER A 191 1.71 -0.66 -19.51
C SER A 191 2.74 -1.45 -18.68
N GLN A 192 2.31 -2.49 -17.96
CA GLN A 192 3.22 -3.31 -17.16
C GLN A 192 4.20 -4.10 -18.04
N VAL A 193 3.73 -4.63 -19.17
CA VAL A 193 4.57 -5.40 -20.10
C VAL A 193 5.59 -4.49 -20.79
N ILE A 194 5.19 -3.26 -21.17
CA ILE A 194 6.12 -2.28 -21.75
C ILE A 194 7.23 -1.92 -20.76
N ILE A 195 6.88 -1.69 -19.49
CA ILE A 195 7.82 -1.18 -18.49
C ILE A 195 8.71 -2.29 -17.92
N TYR A 196 8.15 -3.48 -17.69
CA TYR A 196 8.80 -4.54 -16.92
C TYR A 196 9.00 -5.84 -17.69
N GLY A 197 8.42 -6.02 -18.88
CA GLY A 197 8.44 -7.28 -19.60
C GLY A 197 7.42 -8.30 -19.08
N LYS A 198 7.79 -9.59 -19.06
CA LYS A 198 6.90 -10.69 -18.65
C LYS A 198 6.31 -10.44 -17.25
N GLN A 199 5.04 -10.76 -17.06
CA GLN A 199 4.32 -10.56 -15.79
C GLN A 199 3.96 -11.91 -15.16
N VAL A 200 4.56 -12.24 -14.03
CA VAL A 200 4.16 -13.40 -13.22
C VAL A 200 3.32 -12.91 -12.04
N ILE A 201 2.00 -13.11 -12.15
CA ILE A 201 1.01 -12.64 -11.19
C ILE A 201 0.83 -13.69 -10.11
N ILE A 202 1.22 -13.35 -8.88
CA ILE A 202 0.97 -14.18 -7.70
C ILE A 202 -0.20 -13.59 -6.93
N ASN A 203 -1.34 -14.28 -7.00
CA ASN A 203 -2.57 -13.85 -6.35
C ASN A 203 -2.77 -14.58 -5.01
N LEU A 204 -2.72 -13.81 -3.91
CA LEU A 204 -2.79 -14.34 -2.55
C LEU A 204 -4.19 -14.23 -1.91
N ILE A 205 -5.22 -13.96 -2.72
CA ILE A 205 -6.60 -13.81 -2.28
C ILE A 205 -7.16 -15.11 -1.71
N ASN A 206 -8.05 -15.00 -0.74
CA ASN A 206 -8.74 -16.16 -0.19
C ASN A 206 -9.72 -16.73 -1.23
N GLN A 207 -9.63 -18.03 -1.51
CA GLN A 207 -10.50 -18.70 -2.49
C GLN A 207 -11.89 -19.03 -1.91
N LYS A 208 -12.17 -18.60 -0.67
CA LYS A 208 -13.43 -18.80 0.05
C LYS A 208 -13.96 -17.48 0.62
N GLY A 209 -15.27 -17.44 0.83
CA GLY A 209 -15.95 -16.31 1.46
C GLY A 209 -16.07 -15.11 0.52
N SER A 210 -15.99 -13.90 1.08
CA SER A 210 -16.30 -12.66 0.39
C SER A 210 -15.28 -12.25 -0.69
N GLU A 211 -14.08 -12.83 -0.69
CA GLU A 211 -13.03 -12.48 -1.67
C GLU A 211 -13.09 -13.34 -2.94
N LYS A 212 -13.81 -14.47 -2.90
CA LYS A 212 -13.90 -15.44 -4.00
C LYS A 212 -14.38 -14.82 -5.33
N PRO A 213 -15.44 -13.99 -5.37
CA PRO A 213 -15.91 -13.41 -6.64
C PRO A 213 -14.84 -12.55 -7.32
N LEU A 214 -14.01 -11.86 -6.52
CA LEU A 214 -12.94 -11.01 -7.03
C LEU A 214 -11.79 -11.84 -7.61
N GLU A 215 -11.43 -12.95 -6.95
CA GLU A 215 -10.46 -13.91 -7.44
C GLU A 215 -10.90 -14.52 -8.77
N GLN A 216 -12.14 -15.01 -8.85
CA GLN A 216 -12.70 -15.63 -10.06
C GLN A 216 -12.76 -14.64 -11.23
N THR A 217 -13.15 -13.40 -10.94
CA THR A 217 -13.15 -12.33 -11.95
C THR A 217 -11.74 -12.13 -12.48
N PHE A 218 -10.76 -11.94 -11.59
CA PHE A 218 -9.38 -11.70 -12.00
C PHE A 218 -8.79 -12.87 -12.81
N ALA A 219 -9.01 -14.11 -12.38
CA ALA A 219 -8.59 -15.30 -13.11
C ALA A 219 -9.21 -15.35 -14.53
N THR A 220 -10.52 -15.06 -14.63
CA THR A 220 -11.23 -15.02 -15.92
C THR A 220 -10.66 -13.94 -16.83
N MET A 221 -10.32 -12.76 -16.31
CA MET A 221 -9.71 -11.67 -17.08
C MET A 221 -8.35 -12.06 -17.65
N VAL A 222 -7.49 -12.67 -16.84
CA VAL A 222 -6.16 -13.14 -17.31
C VAL A 222 -6.32 -14.20 -18.40
N SER A 223 -7.21 -15.19 -18.19
CA SER A 223 -7.47 -16.24 -19.17
C SER A 223 -8.06 -15.68 -20.48
N SER A 224 -8.92 -14.67 -20.39
CA SER A 224 -9.58 -14.07 -21.57
C SER A 224 -8.62 -13.22 -22.39
N LEU A 225 -7.68 -12.50 -21.75
CA LEU A 225 -6.66 -11.72 -22.47
C LEU A 225 -5.67 -12.64 -23.19
N GLY A 226 -5.44 -13.86 -22.67
CA GLY A 226 -4.74 -14.93 -23.39
C GLY A 226 -3.28 -14.62 -23.78
N SER A 227 -2.67 -13.59 -23.18
CA SER A 227 -1.32 -13.14 -23.53
C SER A 227 -0.26 -14.10 -23.00
N GLY A 228 0.66 -14.52 -23.88
CA GLY A 228 1.84 -15.31 -23.51
C GLY A 228 2.82 -14.58 -22.58
N MET A 229 2.68 -13.25 -22.45
CA MET A 229 3.50 -12.40 -21.57
C MET A 229 3.03 -12.43 -20.12
N MET A 230 1.90 -13.07 -19.81
CA MET A 230 1.36 -13.15 -18.46
C MET A 230 1.22 -14.59 -17.98
N ARG A 231 1.57 -14.82 -16.71
CA ARG A 231 1.33 -16.08 -16.00
C ARG A 231 0.57 -15.78 -14.72
N TYR A 232 -0.54 -16.47 -14.48
CA TYR A 232 -1.35 -16.30 -13.28
C TYR A 232 -1.24 -17.50 -12.36
N ILE A 233 -0.97 -17.23 -11.08
CA ILE A 233 -0.79 -18.23 -10.04
C ILE A 233 -1.67 -17.85 -8.86
N ALA A 234 -2.71 -18.63 -8.62
CA ALA A 234 -3.56 -18.47 -7.44
C ALA A 234 -2.99 -19.30 -6.28
N PHE A 235 -2.66 -18.64 -5.18
CA PHE A 235 -2.15 -19.28 -3.97
C PHE A 235 -2.98 -18.87 -2.75
N ASP A 236 -3.82 -19.77 -2.25
CA ASP A 236 -4.61 -19.50 -1.04
C ASP A 236 -3.73 -19.56 0.21
N PHE A 237 -3.17 -18.41 0.54
CA PHE A 237 -2.28 -18.26 1.67
C PHE A 237 -2.92 -18.65 3.01
N HIS A 238 -4.23 -18.42 3.20
CA HIS A 238 -4.90 -18.74 4.46
C HIS A 238 -5.11 -20.25 4.63
N LYS A 239 -5.37 -20.94 3.52
CA LYS A 239 -5.47 -22.39 3.50
C LYS A 239 -4.10 -23.04 3.69
N GLU A 240 -3.11 -22.62 2.91
CA GLU A 240 -1.82 -23.29 2.87
C GLU A 240 -0.94 -22.95 4.08
N CYS A 241 -0.94 -21.70 4.56
CA CYS A 241 -0.18 -21.29 5.75
C CYS A 241 -1.01 -21.32 7.04
N LYS A 242 -2.11 -22.10 7.07
CA LYS A 242 -2.91 -22.28 8.29
C LYS A 242 -2.03 -22.83 9.41
N ASN A 243 -2.28 -22.40 10.65
CA ASN A 243 -1.51 -22.79 11.84
C ASN A 243 -0.01 -22.45 11.76
N MET A 244 0.37 -21.40 11.03
CA MET A 244 1.77 -20.97 10.90
C MET A 244 2.67 -22.03 10.23
N ARG A 245 2.12 -22.84 9.32
CA ARG A 245 2.90 -23.75 8.46
C ARG A 245 3.48 -23.00 7.26
N TRP A 246 4.49 -22.21 7.56
CA TRP A 246 5.22 -21.38 6.61
C TRP A 246 6.19 -22.18 5.74
N ASP A 247 6.49 -23.41 6.14
CA ASP A 247 7.12 -24.44 5.30
C ASP A 247 6.40 -24.59 3.96
N ARG A 248 5.07 -24.41 3.92
CA ARG A 248 4.28 -24.46 2.68
C ARG A 248 4.53 -23.31 1.71
N LEU A 249 5.24 -22.26 2.12
CA LEU A 249 5.70 -21.25 1.18
C LEU A 249 6.77 -21.81 0.24
N SER A 250 7.49 -22.87 0.63
CA SER A 250 8.41 -23.56 -0.28
C SER A 250 7.66 -24.09 -1.51
N ILE A 251 6.42 -24.57 -1.35
CA ILE A 251 5.60 -25.08 -2.47
C ILE A 251 5.41 -24.00 -3.54
N LEU A 252 5.11 -22.77 -3.11
CA LEU A 252 4.96 -21.64 -4.04
C LEU A 252 6.31 -21.30 -4.68
N LEU A 253 7.40 -21.25 -3.90
CA LEU A 253 8.73 -20.95 -4.41
C LEU A 253 9.21 -22.00 -5.42
N ASP A 254 8.95 -23.28 -5.15
CA ASP A 254 9.27 -24.39 -6.04
C ASP A 254 8.44 -24.29 -7.33
N GLN A 255 7.15 -23.96 -7.23
CA GLN A 255 6.28 -23.76 -8.39
C GLN A 255 6.75 -22.59 -9.28
N VAL A 256 7.33 -21.54 -8.69
CA VAL A 256 7.78 -20.35 -9.45
C VAL A 256 9.28 -20.32 -9.73
N ALA A 257 10.03 -21.34 -9.32
CA ALA A 257 11.48 -21.38 -9.45
C ALA A 257 11.94 -21.24 -10.90
N GLU A 258 11.41 -22.06 -11.81
CA GLU A 258 11.75 -22.01 -13.24
C GLU A 258 11.38 -20.65 -13.86
N MET A 259 10.19 -20.13 -13.51
CA MET A 259 9.77 -18.80 -13.96
C MET A 259 10.71 -17.71 -13.44
N GLN A 260 11.14 -17.77 -12.18
CA GLN A 260 12.09 -16.81 -11.63
C GLN A 260 13.44 -16.85 -12.35
N ASP A 261 13.91 -18.06 -12.69
CA ASP A 261 15.16 -18.23 -13.42
C ASP A 261 15.04 -17.65 -14.86
N GLU A 262 13.88 -17.80 -15.51
CA GLU A 262 13.57 -17.14 -16.80
C GLU A 262 13.50 -15.61 -16.70
N LEU A 263 12.91 -15.07 -15.63
CA LEU A 263 12.80 -13.63 -15.44
C LEU A 263 14.17 -12.98 -15.17
N SER A 264 15.09 -13.75 -14.59
CA SER A 264 16.44 -13.32 -14.24
C SER A 264 16.47 -12.09 -13.31
N TYR A 265 17.63 -11.43 -13.27
CA TYR A 265 17.85 -10.16 -12.57
C TYR A 265 18.80 -9.29 -13.40
N PHE A 266 18.81 -7.99 -13.11
CA PHE A 266 19.71 -7.06 -13.76
C PHE A 266 21.13 -7.17 -13.18
N LEU A 267 22.16 -7.18 -14.03
CA LEU A 267 23.56 -7.19 -13.60
C LEU A 267 24.41 -6.33 -14.54
N VAL A 268 25.19 -5.44 -13.94
CA VAL A 268 26.25 -4.66 -14.58
C VAL A 268 27.57 -4.97 -13.92
N ASP A 269 28.60 -5.18 -14.74
CA ASP A 269 29.96 -5.44 -14.25
C ASP A 269 30.69 -4.16 -13.78
N SER A 270 31.92 -4.32 -13.32
CA SER A 270 32.76 -3.18 -12.87
C SER A 270 33.17 -2.23 -13.99
N ALA A 271 33.06 -2.64 -15.26
CA ALA A 271 33.33 -1.79 -16.42
C ALA A 271 32.08 -1.01 -16.88
N GLY A 272 30.92 -1.23 -16.24
CA GLY A 272 29.66 -0.60 -16.60
C GLY A 272 28.89 -1.33 -17.70
N GLN A 273 29.33 -2.52 -18.12
CA GLN A 273 28.65 -3.28 -19.17
C GLN A 273 27.52 -4.14 -18.61
N VAL A 274 26.38 -4.13 -19.31
CA VAL A 274 25.22 -4.94 -18.97
C VAL A 274 25.51 -6.40 -19.27
N VAL A 275 25.54 -7.22 -18.22
CA VAL A 275 25.80 -8.67 -18.27
C VAL A 275 24.50 -9.47 -18.29
N ALA A 276 23.45 -8.97 -17.63
CA ALA A 276 22.13 -9.60 -17.62
C ALA A 276 21.04 -8.53 -17.48
N ASN A 277 19.91 -8.76 -18.14
CA ASN A 277 18.69 -7.99 -17.97
C ASN A 277 17.64 -8.83 -17.23
N GLN A 278 16.83 -8.15 -16.42
CA GLN A 278 15.61 -8.72 -15.90
C GLN A 278 14.51 -8.58 -16.98
N GLU A 279 13.97 -9.71 -17.43
CA GLU A 279 13.03 -9.82 -18.58
C GLU A 279 11.56 -9.86 -18.15
N GLY A 280 11.30 -9.74 -16.85
CA GLY A 280 9.96 -9.71 -16.28
C GLY A 280 9.95 -9.53 -14.77
N VAL A 281 8.76 -9.36 -14.19
CA VAL A 281 8.59 -9.14 -12.75
C VAL A 281 7.53 -10.07 -12.16
N PHE A 282 7.72 -10.38 -10.88
CA PHE A 282 6.63 -10.90 -10.05
C PHE A 282 5.75 -9.75 -9.59
N ARG A 283 4.46 -9.84 -9.91
CA ARG A 283 3.43 -8.96 -9.39
C ARG A 283 2.65 -9.69 -8.29
N SER A 284 2.79 -9.23 -7.05
CA SER A 284 2.04 -9.79 -5.92
C SER A 284 0.76 -9.00 -5.64
N ASN A 285 -0.37 -9.71 -5.57
CA ASN A 285 -1.67 -9.13 -5.25
C ASN A 285 -2.19 -9.68 -3.92
N CYS A 286 -2.64 -8.79 -3.02
CA CYS A 286 -3.46 -9.15 -1.87
C CYS A 286 -4.60 -8.15 -1.71
N MET A 287 -5.76 -8.63 -1.28
CA MET A 287 -6.90 -7.77 -0.97
C MET A 287 -6.61 -6.82 0.21
N ASP A 288 -5.92 -7.26 1.26
CA ASP A 288 -5.96 -6.56 2.55
C ASP A 288 -4.65 -6.52 3.35
N CYS A 289 -3.57 -7.09 2.84
CA CYS A 289 -2.45 -7.48 3.68
C CYS A 289 -1.10 -7.19 3.04
N LEU A 290 -0.55 -6.01 3.32
CA LEU A 290 0.85 -5.77 3.01
C LEU A 290 1.76 -6.86 3.60
N ASP A 291 1.36 -7.47 4.72
CA ASP A 291 2.10 -8.55 5.39
C ASP A 291 2.29 -9.80 4.51
N ARG A 292 1.24 -10.31 3.83
CA ARG A 292 1.38 -11.54 3.01
C ARG A 292 2.21 -11.26 1.76
N THR A 293 1.97 -10.13 1.10
CA THR A 293 2.75 -9.74 -0.09
C THR A 293 4.21 -9.50 0.26
N ASN A 294 4.50 -8.86 1.39
CA ASN A 294 5.88 -8.61 1.83
C ASN A 294 6.63 -9.90 2.14
N VAL A 295 5.97 -10.90 2.74
CA VAL A 295 6.58 -12.22 2.97
C VAL A 295 6.93 -12.91 1.65
N ILE A 296 6.04 -12.90 0.66
CA ILE A 296 6.35 -13.51 -0.66
C ILE A 296 7.46 -12.73 -1.38
N GLN A 297 7.36 -11.40 -1.39
CA GLN A 297 8.38 -10.56 -2.03
C GLN A 297 9.77 -10.74 -1.39
N SER A 298 9.85 -10.90 -0.06
CA SER A 298 11.13 -11.14 0.61
C SER A 298 11.68 -12.53 0.30
N LEU A 299 10.85 -13.55 0.14
CA LEU A 299 11.34 -14.88 -0.25
C LEU A 299 11.88 -14.92 -1.69
N LEU A 300 11.14 -14.32 -2.63
CA LEU A 300 11.58 -14.20 -4.02
C LEU A 300 12.86 -13.37 -4.14
N ALA A 301 12.93 -12.25 -3.41
CA ALA A 301 14.13 -11.42 -3.35
C ALA A 301 15.31 -12.18 -2.72
N ARG A 302 15.10 -12.99 -1.68
CA ARG A 302 16.16 -13.81 -1.07
C ARG A 302 16.76 -14.78 -2.10
N ARG A 303 15.91 -15.48 -2.88
CA ARG A 303 16.37 -16.38 -3.94
C ARG A 303 17.21 -15.65 -4.99
N SER A 304 16.74 -14.49 -5.47
CA SER A 304 17.50 -13.67 -6.42
C SER A 304 18.82 -13.19 -5.83
N LEU A 305 18.79 -12.69 -4.59
CA LEU A 305 19.98 -12.22 -3.88
C LEU A 305 21.03 -13.32 -3.72
N GLN A 306 20.60 -14.54 -3.39
CA GLN A 306 21.51 -15.68 -3.30
C GLN A 306 22.21 -15.94 -4.65
N ALA A 307 21.45 -15.94 -5.76
CA ALA A 307 22.02 -16.12 -7.09
C ALA A 307 22.97 -14.97 -7.50
N GLN A 308 22.62 -13.73 -7.13
CA GLN A 308 23.47 -12.55 -7.35
C GLN A 308 24.79 -12.66 -6.58
N LEU A 309 24.74 -12.97 -5.29
CA LEU A 309 25.94 -13.08 -4.44
C LEU A 309 26.81 -14.28 -4.85
N GLN A 310 26.22 -15.38 -5.31
CA GLN A 310 26.97 -16.51 -5.87
C GLN A 310 27.68 -16.11 -7.17
N ARG A 311 26.98 -15.42 -8.07
CA ARG A 311 27.57 -14.96 -9.35
C ARG A 311 28.67 -13.92 -9.14
N LEU A 312 28.53 -13.05 -8.15
CA LEU A 312 29.56 -12.09 -7.73
C LEU A 312 30.70 -12.74 -6.90
N GLY A 313 30.59 -14.03 -6.60
CA GLY A 313 31.57 -14.79 -5.82
C GLY A 313 31.61 -14.44 -4.34
N VAL A 314 30.65 -13.66 -3.82
CA VAL A 314 30.54 -13.34 -2.38
C VAL A 314 30.11 -14.58 -1.59
N LEU A 315 29.14 -15.32 -2.12
CA LEU A 315 28.64 -16.57 -1.54
C LEU A 315 29.17 -17.76 -2.32
N HIS A 316 29.64 -18.82 -1.64
CA HIS A 316 30.12 -20.01 -2.33
C HIS A 316 28.94 -20.88 -2.84
N VAL A 317 29.20 -21.68 -3.88
CA VAL A 317 28.21 -22.64 -4.40
C VAL A 317 27.84 -23.63 -3.30
N GLY A 318 26.53 -23.82 -3.08
CA GLY A 318 26.00 -24.69 -2.03
C GLY A 318 25.82 -24.03 -0.67
N GLN A 319 26.43 -22.87 -0.41
CA GLN A 319 26.11 -22.08 0.78
C GLN A 319 24.75 -21.41 0.62
N LYS A 320 23.97 -21.40 1.70
CA LYS A 320 22.68 -20.71 1.77
C LYS A 320 22.79 -19.38 2.49
N LEU A 321 21.98 -18.43 2.06
CA LEU A 321 21.93 -17.12 2.69
C LEU A 321 21.30 -17.19 4.09
N GLU A 322 20.35 -18.10 4.32
CA GLU A 322 19.72 -18.26 5.64
C GLU A 322 20.68 -18.76 6.73
N GLU A 323 21.81 -19.37 6.34
CA GLU A 323 22.84 -19.87 7.25
C GLU A 323 23.83 -18.76 7.68
N GLN A 324 23.74 -17.57 7.07
CA GLN A 324 24.57 -16.42 7.40
C GLN A 324 23.90 -15.57 8.49
N ASP A 325 24.07 -15.96 9.76
CA ASP A 325 23.32 -15.42 10.90
C ASP A 325 23.30 -13.88 11.01
N GLU A 326 24.43 -13.22 10.76
CA GLU A 326 24.52 -11.76 10.83
C GLU A 326 23.73 -11.10 9.70
N PHE A 327 23.95 -11.56 8.46
CA PHE A 327 23.25 -11.05 7.29
C PHE A 327 21.74 -11.33 7.36
N GLU A 328 21.34 -12.53 7.78
CA GLU A 328 19.93 -12.92 7.86
C GLU A 328 19.15 -12.05 8.85
N LYS A 329 19.77 -11.60 9.95
CA LYS A 329 19.16 -10.64 10.89
C LYS A 329 18.93 -9.28 10.21
N ILE A 330 19.94 -8.76 9.51
CA ILE A 330 19.85 -7.49 8.78
C ILE A 330 18.73 -7.59 7.73
N TYR A 331 18.73 -8.66 6.95
CA TYR A 331 17.75 -8.93 5.91
C TYR A 331 16.31 -8.94 6.44
N LYS A 332 16.05 -9.74 7.48
CA LYS A 332 14.73 -9.85 8.11
C LYS A 332 14.25 -8.52 8.70
N ASN A 333 15.14 -7.77 9.35
CA ASN A 333 14.79 -6.48 9.93
C ASN A 333 14.44 -5.45 8.84
N ALA A 334 15.25 -5.33 7.80
CA ALA A 334 15.00 -4.43 6.67
C ALA A 334 13.66 -4.73 5.96
N TRP A 335 13.33 -6.01 5.72
CA TRP A 335 12.04 -6.38 5.13
C TRP A 335 10.85 -6.17 6.08
N ALA A 336 11.04 -6.28 7.40
CA ALA A 336 10.01 -5.94 8.38
C ALA A 336 9.78 -4.42 8.45
N ASP A 337 10.83 -3.63 8.33
CA ASP A 337 10.76 -2.17 8.33
C ASP A 337 10.14 -1.64 7.03
N ASN A 338 10.47 -2.26 5.89
CA ASN A 338 9.78 -2.05 4.61
C ASN A 338 8.27 -2.30 4.71
N ALA A 339 7.87 -3.44 5.31
CA ALA A 339 6.46 -3.76 5.53
C ALA A 339 5.76 -2.70 6.38
N ASN A 340 6.42 -2.29 7.47
CA ASN A 340 5.92 -1.28 8.40
C ASN A 340 5.73 0.08 7.73
N ALA A 341 6.75 0.57 7.01
CA ALA A 341 6.69 1.85 6.30
C ALA A 341 5.52 1.86 5.32
N CYS A 342 5.43 0.84 4.47
CA CYS A 342 4.37 0.74 3.49
C CYS A 342 2.97 0.60 4.11
N ALA A 343 2.85 -0.12 5.24
CA ALA A 343 1.58 -0.29 5.93
C ALA A 343 1.11 1.02 6.58
N LYS A 344 2.03 1.80 7.17
CA LYS A 344 1.71 3.13 7.71
C LYS A 344 1.21 4.05 6.60
N GLN A 345 1.87 4.03 5.44
CA GLN A 345 1.52 4.87 4.30
C GLN A 345 0.14 4.53 3.68
N TYR A 346 -0.24 3.25 3.69
CA TYR A 346 -1.53 2.79 3.13
C TYR A 346 -2.69 2.77 4.15
N ALA A 347 -2.46 2.18 5.33
CA ALA A 347 -3.49 1.94 6.34
C ALA A 347 -3.39 2.87 7.57
N GLY A 348 -2.33 3.68 7.68
CA GLY A 348 -2.12 4.60 8.81
C GLY A 348 -1.62 3.93 10.08
N THR A 349 -1.36 2.63 10.07
CA THR A 349 -0.83 1.86 11.21
C THR A 349 0.34 0.99 10.74
N GLY A 350 1.16 0.50 11.67
CA GLY A 350 2.17 -0.51 11.35
C GLY A 350 1.59 -1.76 10.71
N ALA A 351 2.48 -2.55 10.08
CA ALA A 351 2.16 -3.86 9.55
C ALA A 351 1.79 -4.82 10.70
N LEU A 352 0.90 -5.77 10.43
CA LEU A 352 0.58 -6.80 11.44
C LEU A 352 1.60 -7.93 11.29
N LYS A 353 1.86 -8.68 12.37
CA LYS A 353 2.79 -9.82 12.34
C LYS A 353 4.22 -9.46 11.91
N THR A 354 4.67 -8.25 12.20
CA THR A 354 6.05 -7.82 11.91
C THR A 354 7.08 -8.59 12.73
N ASP A 355 6.69 -9.04 13.92
CA ASP A 355 7.46 -9.93 14.78
C ASP A 355 7.81 -11.25 14.08
N PHE A 356 6.90 -11.78 13.27
CA PHE A 356 7.14 -12.97 12.47
C PHE A 356 8.21 -12.74 11.40
N THR A 357 8.16 -11.60 10.69
CA THR A 357 9.18 -11.28 9.68
C THR A 357 10.56 -11.13 10.35
N ARG A 358 10.61 -10.55 11.55
CA ARG A 358 11.87 -10.34 12.30
C ARG A 358 12.44 -11.62 12.92
N THR A 359 11.59 -12.47 13.50
CA THR A 359 12.05 -13.58 14.36
C THR A 359 11.67 -14.97 13.85
N GLY A 360 10.85 -15.07 12.81
CA GLY A 360 10.31 -16.34 12.30
C GLY A 360 9.32 -17.04 13.22
N LYS A 361 8.99 -16.45 14.39
CA LYS A 361 8.00 -16.96 15.35
C LYS A 361 7.10 -15.83 15.82
N ARG A 362 5.91 -16.18 16.33
CA ARG A 362 4.97 -15.19 16.89
C ARG A 362 5.21 -15.02 18.38
N THR A 363 5.31 -13.79 18.83
CA THR A 363 5.54 -13.44 20.25
C THR A 363 4.24 -13.01 20.92
N HIS A 364 4.10 -13.24 22.24
CA HIS A 364 2.93 -12.79 23.00
C HIS A 364 2.78 -11.26 22.98
N LEU A 365 3.90 -10.53 23.05
CA LEU A 365 3.91 -9.07 22.94
C LEU A 365 3.49 -8.61 21.53
N GLY A 366 3.91 -9.33 20.47
CA GLY A 366 3.45 -9.11 19.10
C GLY A 366 1.94 -9.31 18.92
N LEU A 367 1.35 -10.31 19.58
CA LEU A 367 -0.11 -10.54 19.58
C LEU A 367 -0.89 -9.36 20.16
N ILE A 368 -0.44 -8.81 21.29
CA ILE A 368 -1.08 -7.65 21.93
C ILE A 368 -0.95 -6.42 21.02
N MET A 369 0.24 -6.17 20.47
CA MET A 369 0.49 -5.05 19.57
C MET A 369 -0.33 -5.15 18.28
N ASP A 370 -0.51 -6.35 17.73
CA ASP A 370 -1.39 -6.61 16.59
C ASP A 370 -2.86 -6.28 16.91
N GLY A 371 -3.32 -6.62 18.11
CA GLY A 371 -4.66 -6.27 18.60
C GLY A 371 -4.86 -4.76 18.68
N TRP A 372 -3.89 -4.06 19.28
CA TRP A 372 -3.89 -2.59 19.36
C TRP A 372 -3.88 -1.92 17.98
N ASN A 373 -2.98 -2.35 17.09
CA ASN A 373 -2.92 -1.86 15.71
C ASN A 373 -4.23 -2.14 14.95
N SER A 374 -4.89 -3.27 15.20
CA SER A 374 -6.18 -3.60 14.58
C SER A 374 -7.30 -2.68 15.05
N MET A 375 -7.34 -2.31 16.35
CA MET A 375 -8.30 -1.35 16.89
C MET A 375 -8.08 0.05 16.33
N ILE A 376 -6.82 0.55 16.33
CA ILE A 376 -6.49 1.85 15.74
C ILE A 376 -6.85 1.86 14.25
N ARG A 377 -6.53 0.77 13.53
CA ARG A 377 -6.85 0.66 12.10
C ARG A 377 -8.35 0.70 11.87
N TYR A 378 -9.16 0.01 12.68
CA TYR A 378 -10.61 0.09 12.62
C TYR A 378 -11.11 1.53 12.85
N TYR A 379 -10.58 2.23 13.85
CA TYR A 379 -10.92 3.62 14.10
C TYR A 379 -10.56 4.53 12.92
N LYS A 380 -9.31 4.46 12.43
CA LYS A 380 -8.85 5.28 11.30
C LYS A 380 -9.67 5.06 10.04
N ASN A 381 -9.89 3.79 9.68
CA ASN A 381 -10.66 3.38 8.52
C ASN A 381 -12.09 3.94 8.49
N ASN A 382 -12.72 4.12 9.66
CA ASN A 382 -14.09 4.61 9.76
C ASN A 382 -14.17 6.10 10.04
N PHE A 383 -13.22 6.72 10.76
CA PHE A 383 -13.39 8.06 11.33
C PHE A 383 -12.29 9.07 10.99
N SER A 384 -11.23 8.65 10.28
CA SER A 384 -10.12 9.55 9.91
C SER A 384 -9.73 9.44 8.43
N ASP A 385 -10.06 8.34 7.78
CA ASP A 385 -9.60 8.04 6.42
C ASP A 385 -10.20 9.00 5.36
N GLY A 386 -11.34 9.63 5.61
CA GLY A 386 -11.88 10.68 4.74
C GLY A 386 -10.96 11.88 4.67
N PHE A 387 -10.64 12.47 5.83
CA PHE A 387 -9.65 13.56 5.94
C PHE A 387 -8.29 13.20 5.34
N ARG A 388 -7.81 11.97 5.61
CA ARG A 388 -6.51 11.51 5.09
C ARG A 388 -6.51 11.39 3.57
N GLN A 389 -7.60 10.90 2.98
CA GLN A 389 -7.72 10.78 1.54
C GLN A 389 -7.77 12.17 0.88
N ASP A 390 -8.55 13.10 1.44
CA ASP A 390 -8.57 14.50 0.98
C ASP A 390 -7.19 15.15 1.07
N SER A 391 -6.43 14.83 2.12
CA SER A 391 -5.06 15.34 2.28
C SER A 391 -4.11 14.84 1.18
N ILE A 392 -4.21 13.55 0.82
CA ILE A 392 -3.45 12.98 -0.30
C ILE A 392 -3.87 13.64 -1.61
N ASP A 393 -5.17 13.81 -1.84
CA ASP A 393 -5.71 14.38 -3.07
C ASP A 393 -5.32 15.84 -3.27
N LEU A 394 -5.33 16.63 -2.18
CA LEU A 394 -4.84 18.00 -2.18
C LEU A 394 -3.32 18.06 -2.46
N PHE A 395 -2.53 17.22 -1.80
CA PHE A 395 -1.07 17.23 -1.95
C PHE A 395 -0.62 16.80 -3.36
N LEU A 396 -1.29 15.81 -3.95
CA LEU A 396 -1.00 15.30 -5.29
C LEU A 396 -1.61 16.15 -6.40
N GLY A 397 -2.43 17.16 -6.07
CA GLY A 397 -3.08 18.03 -7.04
C GLY A 397 -4.28 17.42 -7.76
N ASN A 398 -4.88 16.35 -7.21
CA ASN A 398 -6.16 15.82 -7.71
C ASN A 398 -7.32 16.78 -7.39
N TYR A 399 -7.13 17.64 -6.39
CA TYR A 399 -8.01 18.77 -6.09
C TYR A 399 -7.17 20.04 -6.01
N SER A 400 -7.56 21.08 -6.74
CA SER A 400 -6.97 22.42 -6.67
C SER A 400 -7.98 23.38 -6.05
N VAL A 401 -7.54 24.18 -5.07
CA VAL A 401 -8.38 25.22 -4.48
C VAL A 401 -8.59 26.33 -5.50
N ASP A 402 -9.84 26.56 -5.91
CA ASP A 402 -10.23 27.71 -6.73
C ASP A 402 -10.71 28.85 -5.83
N GLU A 403 -10.12 30.03 -5.99
CA GLU A 403 -10.50 31.23 -5.24
C GLU A 403 -11.90 31.73 -5.61
N LEU A 404 -12.41 31.35 -6.78
CA LEU A 404 -13.71 31.75 -7.32
C LEU A 404 -14.86 30.83 -6.90
N GLU A 405 -14.57 29.68 -6.26
CA GLU A 405 -15.63 28.77 -5.81
C GLU A 405 -16.46 29.41 -4.68
N SER A 406 -17.75 29.62 -4.96
CA SER A 406 -18.69 30.23 -4.02
C SER A 406 -19.14 29.31 -2.89
N HIS A 407 -18.92 27.99 -3.03
CA HIS A 407 -19.35 26.97 -2.08
C HIS A 407 -18.18 26.11 -1.62
N SER A 408 -17.98 26.04 -0.31
CA SER A 408 -16.96 25.18 0.28
C SER A 408 -17.29 23.70 0.07
N PRO A 409 -16.44 22.89 -0.59
CA PRO A 409 -16.65 21.44 -0.69
C PRO A 409 -16.54 20.74 0.68
N LEU A 410 -15.97 21.42 1.69
CA LEU A 410 -15.86 20.89 3.05
C LEU A 410 -17.19 21.02 3.81
N SER A 411 -18.11 21.86 3.36
CA SER A 411 -19.41 22.14 4.00
C SER A 411 -20.48 21.10 3.60
N VAL A 412 -20.39 19.89 4.16
CA VAL A 412 -21.42 18.86 3.97
C VAL A 412 -22.40 18.87 5.14
N PRO A 413 -23.69 19.18 4.93
CA PRO A 413 -24.69 19.09 5.98
C PRO A 413 -24.84 17.63 6.43
N ARG A 414 -24.70 17.36 7.73
CA ARG A 414 -24.93 16.03 8.30
C ARG A 414 -26.39 15.90 8.73
N ASP A 415 -26.99 14.76 8.43
CA ASP A 415 -28.36 14.42 8.87
C ASP A 415 -28.42 14.44 10.42
N TRP A 416 -29.55 14.85 10.99
CA TRP A 416 -29.77 14.92 12.44
C TRP A 416 -29.52 13.57 13.13
N LYS A 417 -29.75 12.46 12.40
CA LYS A 417 -29.47 11.09 12.84
C LYS A 417 -28.02 10.89 13.26
N PHE A 418 -27.08 11.56 12.59
CA PHE A 418 -25.65 11.47 12.88
C PHE A 418 -25.34 11.92 14.32
N LEU A 419 -26.04 12.94 14.81
CA LEU A 419 -25.85 13.46 16.16
C LEU A 419 -26.75 12.74 17.17
N ALA A 420 -28.02 12.52 16.82
CA ALA A 420 -29.02 12.00 17.76
C ALA A 420 -28.77 10.53 18.15
N LEU A 421 -28.47 9.64 17.20
CA LEU A 421 -28.36 8.20 17.49
C LEU A 421 -27.20 7.86 18.45
N PRO A 422 -25.98 8.41 18.30
CA PRO A 422 -24.91 8.19 19.28
C PRO A 422 -25.25 8.72 20.66
N ILE A 423 -25.91 9.89 20.75
CA ILE A 423 -26.35 10.45 22.04
C ILE A 423 -27.37 9.52 22.71
N ILE A 424 -28.38 9.07 21.97
CA ILE A 424 -29.39 8.12 22.47
C ILE A 424 -28.71 6.84 22.97
N MET A 425 -27.74 6.29 22.23
CA MET A 425 -27.01 5.09 22.62
C MET A 425 -26.22 5.30 23.91
N VAL A 426 -25.49 6.42 24.04
CA VAL A 426 -24.71 6.74 25.26
C VAL A 426 -25.64 6.89 26.45
N VAL A 427 -26.74 7.64 26.31
CA VAL A 427 -27.73 7.81 27.38
C VAL A 427 -28.34 6.46 27.78
N ALA A 428 -28.75 5.63 26.81
CA ALA A 428 -29.34 4.32 27.08
C ALA A 428 -28.34 3.39 27.78
N PHE A 429 -27.08 3.38 27.36
CA PHE A 429 -26.04 2.58 27.98
C PHE A 429 -25.70 3.05 29.39
N SER A 430 -25.55 4.37 29.60
CA SER A 430 -25.34 4.95 30.93
C SER A 430 -26.50 4.64 31.87
N MET A 431 -27.75 4.75 31.42
CA MET A 431 -28.92 4.38 32.21
C MET A 431 -28.94 2.90 32.54
N CYS A 432 -28.57 2.02 31.60
CA CYS A 432 -28.44 0.59 31.86
C CYS A 432 -27.42 0.30 32.97
N ILE A 433 -26.26 0.98 32.97
CA ILE A 433 -25.24 0.84 34.03
C ILE A 433 -25.78 1.38 35.36
N ILE A 434 -26.43 2.53 35.37
CA ILE A 434 -27.00 3.12 36.59
C ILE A 434 -28.03 2.16 37.19
N CYS A 435 -28.92 1.57 36.39
CA CYS A 435 -29.88 0.57 36.87
C CYS A 435 -29.23 -0.72 37.38
N LEU A 436 -28.04 -1.09 36.89
CA LEU A 436 -27.28 -2.23 37.41
C LEU A 436 -26.59 -1.91 38.75
N LEU A 437 -26.16 -0.66 38.94
CA LEU A 437 -25.46 -0.21 40.16
C LEU A 437 -26.43 0.20 41.28
N MET A 438 -27.57 0.78 40.92
CA MET A 438 -28.64 1.14 41.85
C MET A 438 -29.61 -0.03 41.95
N ALA A 439 -29.29 -1.01 42.80
CA ALA A 439 -30.22 -2.07 43.16
C ALA A 439 -31.42 -1.46 43.90
N GLY A 440 -32.62 -1.55 43.32
CA GLY A 440 -33.86 -1.15 43.98
C GLY A 440 -34.32 -2.20 44.99
N ASP A 441 -35.27 -1.82 45.86
CA ASP A 441 -35.82 -2.72 46.89
C ASP A 441 -36.54 -3.96 46.30
N THR A 442 -36.99 -3.87 45.04
CA THR A 442 -37.61 -4.98 44.30
C THR A 442 -36.75 -5.41 43.11
N TRP A 443 -36.42 -6.70 43.07
CA TRP A 443 -35.59 -7.29 42.01
C TRP A 443 -36.27 -7.24 40.63
N THR A 444 -37.60 -7.33 40.59
CA THR A 444 -38.41 -7.31 39.35
C THR A 444 -38.37 -5.97 38.64
N GLU A 445 -38.41 -4.86 39.37
CA GLU A 445 -38.34 -3.51 38.78
C GLU A 445 -36.95 -3.22 38.25
N THR A 446 -35.93 -3.54 39.05
CA THR A 446 -34.53 -3.41 38.65
C THR A 446 -34.26 -4.20 37.36
N LEU A 447 -34.75 -5.44 37.27
CA LEU A 447 -34.63 -6.27 36.07
C LEU A 447 -35.35 -5.66 34.86
N ALA A 448 -36.56 -5.12 35.03
CA ALA A 448 -37.32 -4.51 33.94
C ALA A 448 -36.61 -3.28 33.35
N TYR A 449 -36.06 -2.40 34.19
CA TYR A 449 -35.31 -1.22 33.72
C TYR A 449 -34.02 -1.60 33.01
N VAL A 450 -33.27 -2.57 33.54
CA VAL A 450 -32.04 -3.07 32.90
C VAL A 450 -32.36 -3.67 31.53
N LEU A 451 -33.44 -4.46 31.42
CA LEU A 451 -33.86 -5.04 30.15
C LEU A 451 -34.31 -3.95 29.16
N PHE A 452 -35.09 -2.97 29.59
CA PHE A 452 -35.52 -1.87 28.75
C PHE A 452 -34.33 -1.08 28.18
N TRP A 453 -33.43 -0.61 29.04
CA TRP A 453 -32.27 0.18 28.62
C TRP A 453 -31.24 -0.67 27.87
N GLY A 454 -31.09 -1.94 28.22
CA GLY A 454 -30.28 -2.91 27.49
C GLY A 454 -30.80 -3.10 26.05
N VAL A 455 -32.10 -3.34 25.88
CA VAL A 455 -32.73 -3.49 24.56
C VAL A 455 -32.66 -2.18 23.77
N ALA A 456 -32.89 -1.02 24.41
CA ALA A 456 -32.78 0.28 23.74
C ALA A 456 -31.36 0.56 23.26
N SER A 457 -30.34 0.25 24.07
CA SER A 457 -28.93 0.38 23.72
C SER A 457 -28.54 -0.53 22.57
N ILE A 458 -28.90 -1.82 22.65
CA ILE A 458 -28.65 -2.81 21.60
C ILE A 458 -29.38 -2.43 20.29
N GLY A 459 -30.64 -2.05 20.38
CA GLY A 459 -31.45 -1.62 19.23
C GLY A 459 -30.85 -0.39 18.54
N THR A 460 -30.47 0.64 19.31
CA THR A 460 -29.83 1.83 18.76
C THR A 460 -28.48 1.50 18.12
N PHE A 461 -27.68 0.63 18.74
CA PHE A 461 -26.43 0.14 18.17
C PHE A 461 -26.64 -0.55 16.82
N PHE A 462 -27.65 -1.41 16.69
CA PHE A 462 -27.97 -2.05 15.40
C PHE A 462 -28.46 -1.06 14.35
N ILE A 463 -29.23 -0.03 14.73
CA ILE A 463 -29.65 1.04 13.83
C ILE A 463 -28.44 1.84 13.32
N ILE A 464 -27.48 2.16 14.20
CA ILE A 464 -26.22 2.82 13.82
C ILE A 464 -25.42 1.94 12.85
N LEU A 465 -25.28 0.65 13.14
CA LEU A 465 -24.57 -0.28 12.25
C LEU A 465 -25.26 -0.45 10.89
N TYR A 466 -26.60 -0.44 10.86
CA TYR A 466 -27.37 -0.52 9.61
C TYR A 466 -27.13 0.72 8.75
N ASN A 467 -27.14 1.91 9.36
CA ASN A 467 -26.86 3.18 8.69
C ASN A 467 -25.36 3.54 8.71
N GLY A 468 -24.46 2.56 8.88
CA GLY A 468 -23.05 2.83 9.15
C GLY A 468 -22.33 3.66 8.10
N LYS A 469 -22.84 3.74 6.86
CA LYS A 469 -22.30 4.64 5.82
C LYS A 469 -22.43 6.12 6.16
N ASP A 470 -23.45 6.50 6.92
CA ASP A 470 -23.67 7.91 7.30
C ASP A 470 -22.75 8.33 8.44
N PHE A 471 -22.21 7.36 9.18
CA PHE A 471 -21.36 7.56 10.35
C PHE A 471 -19.86 7.47 10.06
N VAL A 472 -19.48 7.09 8.84
CA VAL A 472 -18.07 7.05 8.43
C VAL A 472 -17.62 8.40 7.90
N ASP A 473 -16.36 8.74 8.18
CA ASP A 473 -15.69 9.90 7.61
C ASP A 473 -15.33 9.62 6.15
N ALA A 474 -16.09 10.20 5.24
CA ALA A 474 -15.89 10.10 3.79
C ALA A 474 -15.10 11.30 3.25
N PRO A 475 -14.22 11.10 2.26
CA PRO A 475 -13.48 12.19 1.60
C PRO A 475 -14.47 13.17 0.96
N ARG A 476 -14.15 14.45 0.85
CA ARG A 476 -15.07 15.49 0.36
C ARG A 476 -14.62 16.12 -0.95
N LEU A 477 -13.34 16.05 -1.28
CA LEU A 477 -12.78 16.81 -2.40
C LEU A 477 -13.03 16.17 -3.77
N VAL A 478 -12.73 14.88 -3.93
CA VAL A 478 -12.67 14.21 -5.26
C VAL A 478 -13.64 13.02 -5.36
N GLN A 479 -14.80 13.07 -4.68
CA GLN A 479 -15.67 11.89 -4.59
C GLN A 479 -16.17 11.39 -5.96
N LYS A 480 -16.55 12.28 -6.88
CA LYS A 480 -17.21 11.89 -8.15
C LYS A 480 -16.28 11.16 -9.12
N GLU A 481 -15.04 11.60 -9.28
CA GLU A 481 -14.09 11.00 -10.25
C GLU A 481 -13.53 9.65 -9.81
N LYS A 482 -13.66 9.28 -8.53
CA LYS A 482 -13.25 7.97 -8.00
C LYS A 482 -14.42 6.99 -7.83
N ILE A 483 -15.62 7.38 -8.25
CA ILE A 483 -16.83 6.55 -8.23
C ILE A 483 -17.00 5.82 -9.58
N ASP A 484 -16.59 6.46 -10.66
CA ASP A 484 -16.48 5.90 -12.01
C ASP A 484 -15.10 5.26 -12.23
#